data_AF-A0AA88ZMX5-F1
#
_entry.id   AF-A0AA88ZMX5-F1
#
_cell.length_a   1.000
_cell.length_b   1.000
_cell.length_c   1.000
_cell.angle_alpha   90.00
_cell.angle_beta   90.00
_cell.angle_gamma   90.00
#
_symmetry.space_group_name_H-M   'P 1'
#
loop_
_entity.id
_entity.type
_entity.pdbx_description
1 polymer ?
#
loop_
_entity_poly.entity_id
_entity_poly.type
_entity_poly.pdbx_seq_one_letter_code
_entity_poly.pdbx_strand_id
1 'polypeptide(L)'
;MGFKEKLSQHYTNSYLAKYGDRLSQAQGKVISIKTEKKSFLFFHKLIVTILIKPDRSKNITKCVYKKNRWFKKPTFMPISQGHSLLIQGLKGKKGKTDREVLQVLNILNMTNKAQLVPVEGDAVKKLHQAQKVKYR
;
A
#
# COMPACT_ATOMS: atom_id res chain seq x y z
N MET A 1 -17.82 2.13 -25.85
CA MET A 1 -17.10 1.45 -24.75
C MET A 1 -16.57 0.13 -25.26
N GLY A 2 -15.24 0.01 -25.38
CA GLY A 2 -14.59 -1.19 -25.90
C GLY A 2 -14.73 -2.39 -24.97
N PHE A 3 -14.63 -3.60 -25.51
CA PHE A 3 -14.69 -4.85 -24.73
C PHE A 3 -13.70 -4.87 -23.55
N LYS A 4 -12.50 -4.30 -23.74
CA LYS A 4 -11.47 -4.14 -22.70
C LYS A 4 -11.93 -3.23 -21.54
N GLU A 5 -12.65 -2.15 -21.84
CA GLU A 5 -13.15 -1.22 -20.82
C GLU A 5 -14.24 -1.86 -19.98
N LYS A 6 -15.19 -2.56 -20.63
CA LYS A 6 -16.26 -3.28 -19.92
C LYS A 6 -15.70 -4.35 -18.97
N LEU A 7 -14.70 -5.10 -19.42
CA LEU A 7 -14.05 -6.11 -18.60
C LEU A 7 -13.31 -5.48 -17.40
N SER A 8 -12.53 -4.41 -17.63
CA SER A 8 -11.83 -3.67 -16.57
C SER A 8 -12.78 -3.06 -15.54
N GLN A 9 -13.87 -2.45 -15.99
CA GLN A 9 -14.92 -1.90 -15.11
C GLN A 9 -15.57 -2.99 -14.27
N HIS A 10 -15.90 -4.13 -14.87
CA HIS A 10 -16.50 -5.25 -14.13
C HIS A 10 -15.57 -5.79 -13.03
N TYR A 11 -14.27 -5.92 -13.31
CA TYR A 11 -13.27 -6.32 -12.31
C TYR A 11 -13.14 -5.28 -11.20
N THR A 12 -13.11 -4.00 -11.54
CA THR A 12 -12.99 -2.90 -10.59
C THR A 12 -14.20 -2.83 -9.67
N ASN A 13 -15.41 -2.88 -10.24
CA ASN A 13 -16.67 -2.83 -9.49
C ASN A 13 -16.82 -4.04 -8.57
N SER A 14 -16.46 -5.23 -9.04
CA SER A 14 -16.45 -6.45 -8.20
C SER A 14 -15.44 -6.36 -7.06
N TYR A 15 -14.29 -5.73 -7.29
CA TYR A 15 -13.27 -5.52 -6.27
C TYR A 15 -13.72 -4.50 -5.22
N LEU A 16 -14.30 -3.37 -5.65
CA LEU A 16 -14.86 -2.36 -4.77
C LEU A 16 -16.04 -2.92 -3.96
N ALA A 17 -16.93 -3.71 -4.56
CA ALA A 17 -18.03 -4.34 -3.84
C ALA A 17 -17.53 -5.31 -2.75
N LYS A 18 -16.45 -6.06 -3.00
CA LYS A 18 -15.89 -7.03 -2.04
C LYS A 18 -15.02 -6.42 -0.95
N TYR A 19 -14.34 -5.31 -1.26
CA TYR A 19 -13.27 -4.77 -0.41
C TYR A 19 -13.45 -3.30 -0.04
N GLY A 20 -14.46 -2.61 -0.56
CA GLY A 20 -14.74 -1.19 -0.35
C GLY A 20 -14.73 -0.78 1.11
N ASP A 21 -15.49 -1.48 1.95
CA ASP A 21 -15.57 -1.21 3.40
C ASP A 21 -14.24 -1.42 4.15
N ARG A 22 -13.30 -2.10 3.53
CA ARG A 22 -11.98 -2.46 4.10
C ARG A 22 -10.85 -1.67 3.49
N LEU A 23 -11.07 -0.98 2.38
CA LEU A 23 -10.09 -0.09 1.76
C LEU A 23 -9.83 1.08 2.70
N SER A 24 -8.57 1.28 3.02
CA SER A 24 -8.14 2.33 3.93
C SER A 24 -6.80 2.89 3.51
N GLN A 25 -6.58 4.14 3.86
CA GLN A 25 -5.36 4.85 3.58
C GLN A 25 -4.77 5.36 4.89
N ALA A 26 -3.49 5.07 5.10
CA ALA A 26 -2.71 5.58 6.21
C ALA A 26 -1.60 6.47 5.66
N GLN A 27 -1.48 7.67 6.21
CA GLN A 27 -0.43 8.63 5.86
C GLN A 27 0.33 9.00 7.12
N GLY A 28 1.66 8.93 7.08
CA GLY A 28 2.51 9.44 8.14
C GLY A 28 3.95 8.99 8.06
N LYS A 29 4.68 9.18 9.17
CA LYS A 29 6.12 8.88 9.26
C LYS A 29 6.38 7.44 9.70
N VAL A 30 7.39 6.83 9.10
CA VAL A 30 7.84 5.50 9.47
C VAL A 30 8.61 5.53 10.78
N ILE A 31 8.18 4.72 11.75
CA ILE A 31 8.88 4.51 13.02
C ILE A 31 9.86 3.35 12.88
N SER A 32 9.41 2.22 12.33
CA SER A 32 10.21 1.01 12.26
C SER A 32 9.80 0.16 11.06
N ILE A 33 10.78 -0.58 10.54
CA ILE A 33 10.62 -1.47 9.38
C ILE A 33 11.30 -2.78 9.71
N LYS A 34 10.57 -3.87 9.55
CA LYS A 34 11.10 -5.23 9.64
C LYS A 34 10.89 -5.93 8.31
N THR A 35 11.97 -6.38 7.70
CA THR A 35 11.95 -7.13 6.44
C THR A 35 12.31 -8.58 6.69
N GLU A 36 11.38 -9.47 6.37
CA GLU A 36 11.56 -10.92 6.48
C GLU A 36 11.52 -11.54 5.08
N LYS A 37 12.59 -12.23 4.71
CA LYS A 37 12.71 -12.95 3.45
C LYS A 37 12.75 -14.44 3.75
N LYS A 38 11.80 -15.18 3.23
CA LYS A 38 11.76 -16.65 3.30
C LYS A 38 11.89 -17.20 1.88
N SER A 39 12.77 -18.17 1.70
CA SER A 39 12.99 -18.84 0.42
C SER A 39 12.97 -20.33 0.66
N PHE A 40 12.12 -21.05 -0.08
CA PHE A 40 12.10 -22.50 -0.08
C PHE A 40 12.03 -23.01 -1.51
N LEU A 41 13.07 -23.74 -1.94
CA LEU A 41 13.27 -24.27 -3.30
C LEU A 41 13.06 -23.22 -4.41
N PHE A 42 11.83 -23.06 -4.91
CA PHE A 42 11.45 -22.09 -5.95
C PHE A 42 10.48 -21.00 -5.46
N PHE A 43 9.97 -21.13 -4.25
CA PHE A 43 9.01 -20.21 -3.66
C PHE A 43 9.71 -19.15 -2.82
N HIS A 44 9.62 -17.90 -3.27
CA HIS A 44 10.13 -16.77 -2.53
C HIS A 44 8.97 -15.99 -1.91
N LYS A 45 9.03 -15.81 -0.60
CA LYS A 45 8.08 -15.05 0.19
C LYS A 45 8.80 -13.88 0.85
N LEU A 46 8.31 -12.68 0.59
CA LEU A 46 8.75 -11.45 1.22
C LEU A 46 7.62 -10.93 2.09
N ILE A 47 7.92 -10.72 3.36
CA ILE A 47 7.04 -10.09 4.33
C ILE A 47 7.73 -8.84 4.83
N VAL A 48 7.12 -7.68 4.64
CA VAL A 48 7.61 -6.41 5.20
C VAL A 48 6.57 -5.89 6.17
N THR A 49 6.98 -5.70 7.42
CA THR A 49 6.16 -5.08 8.46
C THR A 49 6.65 -3.66 8.66
N ILE A 50 5.76 -2.68 8.54
CA ILE A 50 6.04 -1.26 8.68
C ILE A 50 5.16 -0.73 9.81
N LEU A 51 5.77 -0.03 10.76
CA LEU A 51 5.05 0.71 11.79
C LEU A 51 5.06 2.18 11.41
N ILE A 52 3.87 2.77 11.30
CA ILE A 52 3.69 4.16 10.90
C ILE A 52 3.00 4.92 12.01
N LYS A 53 3.51 6.12 12.29
CA LYS A 53 2.83 7.13 13.07
C LYS A 53 2.07 8.04 12.12
N PRO A 54 0.73 7.98 12.08
CA PRO A 54 -0.06 8.86 11.25
C PRO A 54 0.10 10.32 11.66
N ASP A 55 0.10 11.26 10.72
CA ASP A 55 0.27 12.68 11.06
C ASP A 55 -0.94 13.24 11.82
N ARG A 56 -2.13 12.67 11.57
CA ARG A 56 -3.41 13.12 12.16
C ARG A 56 -3.80 12.39 13.45
N SER A 57 -3.07 11.37 13.87
CA SER A 57 -3.45 10.53 15.01
C SER A 57 -2.22 10.07 15.80
N LYS A 58 -2.38 9.93 17.12
CA LYS A 58 -1.33 9.38 17.99
C LYS A 58 -1.18 7.85 17.86
N ASN A 59 -2.15 7.18 17.24
CA ASN A 59 -2.17 5.72 17.17
C ASN A 59 -1.21 5.17 16.11
N ILE A 60 -0.29 4.31 16.54
CA ILE A 60 0.64 3.62 15.64
C ILE A 60 -0.13 2.60 14.80
N THR A 61 -0.03 2.71 13.48
CA THR A 61 -0.66 1.76 12.55
C THR A 61 0.35 0.72 12.09
N LYS A 62 0.01 -0.56 12.25
CA LYS A 62 0.81 -1.69 11.76
C LYS A 62 0.40 -2.02 10.32
N CYS A 63 1.33 -1.84 9.39
CA CYS A 63 1.14 -2.14 7.99
C CYS A 63 1.97 -3.38 7.61
N VAL A 64 1.37 -4.33 6.90
CA VAL A 64 2.05 -5.57 6.49
C VAL A 64 1.92 -5.75 4.99
N TYR A 65 3.06 -5.81 4.31
CA TYR A 65 3.16 -6.18 2.90
C TYR A 65 3.59 -7.63 2.79
N LYS A 66 2.84 -8.43 2.02
CA LYS A 66 3.16 -9.82 1.73
C LYS A 66 3.19 -9.99 0.22
N LYS A 67 4.33 -10.42 -0.32
CA LYS A 67 4.46 -10.77 -1.74
C LYS A 67 5.11 -12.14 -1.87
N ASN A 68 4.43 -13.00 -2.61
CA ASN A 68 4.94 -14.30 -3.01
C ASN A 68 5.24 -14.23 -4.51
N ARG A 69 6.38 -14.76 -4.92
CA ARG A 69 6.70 -14.99 -6.32
C ARG A 69 7.30 -16.37 -6.48
N TRP A 70 6.98 -16.98 -7.61
CA TRP A 70 7.62 -18.21 -8.06
C TRP A 70 8.85 -17.83 -8.90
N PHE A 71 9.98 -18.51 -8.70
CA PHE A 71 11.25 -18.37 -9.43
C PHE A 71 12.02 -17.05 -9.25
N LYS A 72 11.34 -15.89 -9.24
CA LYS A 72 11.99 -14.57 -9.10
C LYS A 72 11.90 -14.07 -7.67
N LYS A 73 13.05 -13.68 -7.09
CA LYS A 73 13.10 -13.03 -5.77
C LYS A 73 12.29 -11.72 -5.81
N PRO A 74 11.25 -11.57 -4.97
CA PRO A 74 10.51 -10.31 -4.87
C PRO A 74 11.42 -9.23 -4.27
N THR A 75 11.53 -8.11 -4.96
CA THR A 75 12.21 -6.91 -4.46
C THR A 75 11.20 -6.01 -3.76
N PHE A 76 11.69 -5.20 -2.84
CA PHE A 76 10.92 -4.19 -2.14
C PHE A 76 11.60 -2.83 -2.31
N MET A 77 10.80 -1.76 -2.34
CA MET A 77 11.33 -0.41 -2.42
C MET A 77 12.16 -0.07 -1.17
N PRO A 78 13.21 0.76 -1.28
CA PRO A 78 13.96 1.21 -0.12
C PRO A 78 13.07 2.14 0.72
N ILE A 79 12.87 1.76 1.98
CA ILE A 79 12.20 2.58 2.99
C ILE A 79 13.13 2.66 4.19
N SER A 80 13.28 3.86 4.74
CA SER A 80 14.05 4.11 5.96
C SER A 80 13.15 4.73 7.01
N GLN A 81 13.59 4.66 8.28
CA GLN A 81 12.94 5.37 9.37
C GLN A 81 12.88 6.88 9.07
N GLY A 82 11.77 7.51 9.44
CA GLY A 82 11.54 8.94 9.19
C GLY A 82 10.98 9.28 7.81
N HIS A 83 10.97 8.36 6.84
CA HIS A 83 10.29 8.58 5.56
C HIS A 83 8.79 8.83 5.76
N SER A 84 8.25 9.75 4.96
CA SER A 84 6.81 10.03 4.91
C SER A 84 6.17 9.11 3.86
N LEU A 85 5.29 8.21 4.31
CA LEU A 85 4.63 7.24 3.45
C LEU A 85 3.13 7.50 3.38
N LEU A 86 2.59 7.27 2.20
CA LEU A 86 1.17 7.13 1.93
C LEU A 86 0.91 5.67 1.57
N ILE A 87 0.32 4.93 2.50
CA ILE A 87 0.00 3.52 2.33
C ILE A 87 -1.47 3.36 2.04
N GLN A 88 -1.78 2.64 0.97
CA GLN A 88 -3.12 2.21 0.61
C GLN A 88 -3.21 0.70 0.81
N GLY A 89 -4.25 0.26 1.51
CA GLY A 89 -4.38 -1.15 1.82
C GLY A 89 -5.72 -1.54 2.41
N LEU A 90 -5.83 -2.82 2.73
CA LEU A 90 -7.04 -3.44 3.26
C LEU A 90 -6.88 -3.68 4.76
N LYS A 91 -7.83 -3.21 5.55
CA LYS A 91 -7.93 -3.63 6.96
C LYS A 91 -8.29 -5.11 7.05
N GLY A 92 -7.89 -5.78 8.14
CA GLY A 92 -8.32 -7.15 8.43
C GLY A 92 -9.85 -7.29 8.44
N LYS A 93 -10.35 -8.51 8.23
CA LYS A 93 -11.80 -8.78 8.35
C LYS A 93 -12.24 -8.50 9.80
N LYS A 94 -13.41 -7.86 9.98
CA LYS A 94 -14.02 -7.66 11.30
C LYS A 94 -14.15 -9.03 12.00
N GLY A 95 -13.77 -9.12 13.28
CA GLY A 95 -13.83 -10.35 14.07
C GLY A 95 -12.58 -11.24 14.02
N LYS A 96 -11.55 -10.89 13.24
CA LYS A 96 -10.23 -11.57 13.27
C LYS A 96 -9.19 -10.71 13.97
N THR A 97 -8.20 -11.35 14.59
CA THR A 97 -7.08 -10.71 15.33
C THR A 97 -6.35 -9.63 14.52
N ASP A 98 -6.33 -9.77 13.19
CA ASP A 98 -5.66 -8.84 12.27
C ASP A 98 -6.50 -7.59 11.92
N ARG A 99 -7.59 -7.29 12.63
CA ARG A 99 -8.49 -6.15 12.30
C ARG A 99 -7.74 -4.81 12.21
N GLU A 100 -6.76 -4.60 13.08
CA GLU A 100 -5.96 -3.36 13.16
C GLU A 100 -4.77 -3.38 12.20
N VAL A 101 -4.46 -4.53 11.61
CA VAL A 101 -3.37 -4.67 10.66
C VAL A 101 -3.85 -4.25 9.27
N LEU A 102 -3.13 -3.30 8.68
CA LEU A 102 -3.39 -2.82 7.33
C LEU A 102 -2.54 -3.62 6.34
N GLN A 103 -3.18 -4.47 5.54
CA GLN A 103 -2.51 -5.22 4.49
C GLN A 103 -2.25 -4.30 3.29
N VAL A 104 -0.97 -4.08 3.01
CA VAL A 104 -0.50 -3.12 2.01
C VAL A 104 -0.82 -3.61 0.59
N LEU A 105 -1.50 -2.77 -0.19
CA LEU A 105 -1.68 -2.95 -1.64
C LEU A 105 -0.69 -2.09 -2.42
N ASN A 106 -0.58 -0.81 -2.05
CA ASN A 106 0.33 0.14 -2.65
C ASN A 106 1.00 1.02 -1.59
N ILE A 107 2.21 1.44 -1.87
CA ILE A 107 2.95 2.41 -1.07
C ILE A 107 3.47 3.50 -2.00
N LEU A 108 3.20 4.73 -1.63
CA LEU A 108 3.84 5.92 -2.18
C LEU A 108 4.75 6.51 -1.11
N ASN A 109 6.03 6.63 -1.40
CA ASN A 109 6.95 7.35 -0.55
C ASN A 109 7.00 8.82 -0.99
N MET A 110 6.54 9.71 -0.12
CA MET A 110 6.48 11.15 -0.38
C MET A 110 7.87 11.81 -0.23
N THR A 111 8.80 11.18 0.49
CA THR A 111 10.15 11.70 0.69
C THR A 111 11.02 11.50 -0.55
N ASN A 112 11.07 10.28 -1.10
CA ASN A 112 11.92 9.96 -2.26
C ASN A 112 11.15 9.78 -3.57
N LYS A 113 9.83 10.01 -3.56
CA LYS A 113 8.92 9.90 -4.72
C LYS A 113 8.85 8.48 -5.33
N ALA A 114 9.35 7.47 -4.63
CA ALA A 114 9.28 6.09 -5.08
C ALA A 114 7.88 5.50 -4.87
N GLN A 115 7.48 4.61 -5.79
CA GLN A 115 6.23 3.87 -5.72
C GLN A 115 6.48 2.37 -5.73
N LEU A 116 5.68 1.63 -4.97
CA LEU A 116 5.73 0.17 -4.95
C LEU A 116 5.05 -0.45 -6.18
N VAL A 117 3.90 0.09 -6.56
CA VAL A 117 3.20 -0.25 -7.80
C VAL A 117 3.18 1.02 -8.65
N PRO A 118 3.87 1.05 -9.81
CA PRO A 118 3.79 2.19 -10.70
C PRO A 118 2.35 2.27 -11.21
N VAL A 119 1.64 3.32 -10.82
CA VAL A 119 0.32 3.60 -11.39
C VAL A 119 0.58 4.24 -12.75
N GLU A 120 0.20 3.56 -13.83
CA GLU A 120 0.26 4.14 -15.17
C GLU A 120 -0.61 5.40 -15.22
N GLY A 121 0.04 6.53 -15.55
CA GLY A 121 -0.59 7.85 -15.64
C GLY A 121 -0.52 8.67 -14.34
N ASP A 122 0.30 9.74 -14.37
CA ASP A 122 0.26 11.03 -13.65
C ASP A 122 -0.40 11.17 -12.25
N ALA A 123 -0.63 10.10 -11.50
CA ALA A 123 -1.29 10.13 -10.19
C ALA A 123 -0.48 10.91 -9.15
N VAL A 124 0.86 10.89 -9.27
CA VAL A 124 1.77 11.71 -8.45
C VAL A 124 1.58 13.21 -8.75
N LYS A 125 1.43 13.58 -10.02
CA LYS A 125 1.22 14.99 -10.41
C LYS A 125 -0.15 15.50 -9.95
N LYS A 126 -1.19 14.67 -10.03
CA LYS A 126 -2.55 15.03 -9.59
C LYS A 126 -2.67 15.22 -8.07
N LEU A 127 -1.99 14.39 -7.27
CA LEU A 127 -1.95 14.57 -5.81
C LEU A 127 -1.29 15.89 -5.40
N HIS A 128 -0.24 16.33 -6.11
CA HIS A 128 0.42 17.61 -5.86
C HIS A 128 -0.42 18.81 -6.33
N GLN A 129 -1.15 18.71 -7.44
CA GLN A 129 -2.06 19.77 -7.88
C GLN A 129 -3.21 19.98 -6.88
N ALA A 130 -3.78 18.90 -6.34
CA ALA A 130 -4.84 19.00 -5.32
C ALA A 130 -4.37 19.67 -4.02
N GLN A 131 -3.10 19.50 -3.62
CA GLN A 131 -2.53 20.21 -2.47
C GLN A 131 -2.32 21.71 -2.73
N LYS A 132 -1.97 22.10 -3.96
CA LYS A 132 -1.83 23.52 -4.34
C LYS A 132 -3.15 24.28 -4.38
N VAL A 133 -4.25 23.62 -4.72
CA VAL A 133 -5.59 24.25 -4.81
C VAL A 133 -6.14 24.64 -3.43
N LYS A 134 -5.67 24.03 -2.33
CA LYS A 134 -6.08 24.39 -0.96
C LYS A 134 -5.40 25.64 -0.38
N TYR A 135 -4.44 26.22 -1.08
CA TYR A 135 -3.70 27.42 -0.66
C TYR A 135 -3.98 28.62 -1.60
N ARG A 136 -5.20 28.72 -2.12
CA ARG A 136 -5.68 29.90 -2.83
C ARG A 136 -7.04 30.31 -2.30
#